data_AF-G6YF21-F1
#
_entry.id   AF-G6YF21-F1
#
_cell.length_a   1.000
_cell.length_b   1.000
_cell.length_c   1.000
_cell.angle_alpha   90.00
_cell.angle_beta   90.00
_cell.angle_gamma   90.00
#
_symmetry.space_group_name_H-M   'P 1'
#
loop_
_entity.id
_entity.type
_entity.pdbx_description
1 polymer ?
#
loop_
_entity_poly.entity_id
_entity_poly.type
_entity_poly.pdbx_seq_one_letter_code
_entity_poly.pdbx_strand_id
1 'polypeptide(L)'
;DGPTIVAGGTEPTLTVDESDFGTDASESFAGNFTSDPGADGGASSGTITYALSAVAGPSGLIDSVTGEVVNLVVNGSVIEARNASNVLMFTISVAADGTVTLDQARSVTHAPDSGPDEEITLASDDLVTLTATITDGDGDQASDSVDIGKNLVFKDDAPTIPVPFDGDPVAPGIQNETLANTAGASASGALGYDIGSDAHTDAFYAGGGSDFVDQNPALAGVQIGLSGTIVGGGGGNVLTPEVTLQSESATSATFNFSFTYDQDPAAGVQAGTAGGTLVFDKANDTYTITLNDPLEGFSFDIIHTSELLSKEPTSNTGHPQIVLEKLQADDANTPNDEDFYVQFTANSLNNKNKTFSLTNNGEGSSSDTTFNSLPTAGTHDMVSNNLEDWVSATQTTNGVAGDTIQKGELLTLRFFNSNVGIQSEATTPTATAGAMAIKFDGIGNSEDLMLILNLVDNGADNIFGTGDDTSITRAVYVSNADIFKKGQVPTPYSSEFTLDNNDGLVILEQNDYNTAGEEYVLQGVQIMQSGNGITGNGTAIDLNRTTGAGGGSNATTSLVNFDGADNDVLKITDIGFSTTVTETPEAHLDFAFQVEDADADQTAVQHILVDVA
;
A
#
# COMPACT_ATOMS: atom_id res chain seq x y z
N ASP A 1 -33.09 -77.91 28.48
CA ASP A 1 -32.03 -77.72 27.46
C ASP A 1 -31.77 -76.25 27.53
N GLY A 2 -30.56 -75.83 27.91
CA GLY A 2 -30.33 -74.45 28.36
C GLY A 2 -30.51 -73.45 27.22
N PRO A 3 -30.76 -72.18 27.53
CA PRO A 3 -30.92 -71.16 26.51
C PRO A 3 -29.59 -70.95 25.77
N THR A 4 -29.67 -70.46 24.54
CA THR A 4 -28.51 -70.06 23.75
C THR A 4 -28.71 -68.65 23.21
N ILE A 5 -27.61 -67.90 23.08
CA ILE A 5 -27.59 -66.60 22.44
C ILE A 5 -26.27 -66.49 21.71
N VAL A 6 -26.31 -65.94 20.50
CA VAL A 6 -25.13 -65.77 19.64
C VAL A 6 -25.14 -64.36 19.09
N ALA A 7 -24.03 -63.65 19.29
CA ALA A 7 -23.75 -62.35 18.71
C ALA A 7 -23.36 -62.48 17.23
N GLY A 8 -23.80 -61.54 16.41
CA GLY A 8 -23.47 -61.47 14.99
C GLY A 8 -24.26 -60.40 14.24
N GLY A 9 -24.25 -60.48 12.91
CA GLY A 9 -24.86 -59.45 12.07
C GLY A 9 -23.97 -58.21 11.92
N THR A 10 -24.54 -57.13 11.41
CA THR A 10 -23.87 -55.83 11.27
C THR A 10 -24.37 -54.92 12.38
N GLU A 11 -23.46 -54.40 13.20
CA GLU A 11 -23.80 -53.42 14.23
C GLU A 11 -24.23 -52.09 13.59
N PRO A 12 -25.26 -51.43 14.13
CA PRO A 12 -25.56 -50.04 13.79
C PRO A 12 -24.40 -49.09 14.18
N THR A 13 -24.40 -47.90 13.60
CA THR A 13 -23.50 -46.79 13.98
C THR A 13 -24.32 -45.73 14.69
N LEU A 14 -23.82 -45.20 15.80
CA LEU A 14 -24.36 -44.03 16.47
C LEU A 14 -23.50 -42.82 16.11
N THR A 15 -24.07 -41.85 15.43
CA THR A 15 -23.38 -40.64 14.99
C THR A 15 -23.98 -39.42 15.69
N VAL A 16 -23.17 -38.76 16.51
CA VAL A 16 -23.43 -37.45 17.11
C VAL A 16 -22.61 -36.40 16.39
N ASP A 17 -23.05 -35.14 16.45
CA ASP A 17 -22.48 -34.03 15.68
C ASP A 17 -22.27 -32.83 16.60
N GLU A 18 -21.06 -32.27 16.54
CA GLU A 18 -20.63 -31.17 17.38
C GLU A 18 -21.39 -29.88 17.08
N SER A 19 -21.99 -29.76 15.88
CA SER A 19 -22.87 -28.64 15.52
C SER A 19 -24.13 -28.58 16.40
N ASP A 20 -24.51 -29.68 17.06
CA ASP A 20 -25.67 -29.74 17.96
C ASP A 20 -25.53 -30.81 19.06
N PHE A 21 -25.01 -30.41 20.22
CA PHE A 21 -25.00 -31.23 21.45
C PHE A 21 -26.41 -31.54 22.02
N GLY A 22 -27.48 -30.98 21.46
CA GLY A 22 -28.85 -31.27 21.87
C GLY A 22 -29.44 -32.55 21.27
N THR A 23 -28.76 -33.15 20.29
CA THR A 23 -29.27 -34.30 19.53
C THR A 23 -28.49 -35.58 19.84
N ASP A 24 -29.11 -36.47 20.61
CA ASP A 24 -28.57 -37.81 20.88
C ASP A 24 -28.70 -38.75 19.66
N ALA A 25 -27.74 -39.64 19.49
CA ALA A 25 -27.85 -40.77 18.55
C ALA A 25 -28.40 -42.00 19.29
N SER A 26 -29.41 -42.68 18.73
CA SER A 26 -29.99 -43.89 19.33
C SER A 26 -30.30 -44.96 18.30
N GLU A 27 -29.75 -46.16 18.48
CA GLU A 27 -29.92 -47.28 17.55
C GLU A 27 -30.16 -48.60 18.28
N SER A 28 -30.93 -49.51 17.66
CA SER A 28 -31.24 -50.81 18.26
C SER A 28 -30.20 -51.87 17.91
N PHE A 29 -29.49 -52.36 18.93
CA PHE A 29 -28.52 -53.45 18.81
C PHE A 29 -29.14 -54.82 19.09
N ALA A 30 -30.44 -54.89 19.41
CA ALA A 30 -31.13 -56.15 19.67
C ALA A 30 -31.04 -57.12 18.48
N GLY A 31 -30.98 -56.59 17.25
CA GLY A 31 -30.81 -57.38 16.03
C GLY A 31 -29.45 -58.10 15.92
N ASN A 32 -28.45 -57.68 16.71
CA ASN A 32 -27.13 -58.30 16.75
C ASN A 32 -27.09 -59.60 17.55
N PHE A 33 -28.18 -59.95 18.24
CA PHE A 33 -28.24 -61.14 19.07
C PHE A 33 -29.34 -62.09 18.60
N THR A 34 -28.93 -63.27 18.16
CA THR A 34 -29.86 -64.36 17.85
C THR A 34 -29.99 -65.27 19.07
N SER A 35 -31.18 -65.30 19.67
CA SER A 35 -31.44 -66.03 20.91
C SER A 35 -32.44 -67.17 20.75
N ASP A 36 -32.21 -68.28 21.45
CA ASP A 36 -33.15 -69.39 21.61
C ASP A 36 -33.31 -69.71 23.10
N PRO A 37 -34.49 -69.52 23.70
CA PRO A 37 -34.73 -69.82 25.12
C PRO A 37 -34.79 -71.33 25.42
N GLY A 38 -34.68 -72.20 24.42
CA GLY A 38 -34.69 -73.64 24.63
C GLY A 38 -36.08 -74.19 24.96
N ALA A 39 -36.11 -75.41 25.49
CA ALA A 39 -37.34 -76.17 25.72
C ALA A 39 -38.26 -75.56 26.79
N ASP A 40 -37.69 -74.76 27.69
CA ASP A 40 -38.36 -74.21 28.87
C ASP A 40 -39.00 -72.83 28.59
N GLY A 41 -38.82 -72.32 27.36
CA GLY A 41 -39.38 -71.04 26.92
C GLY A 41 -38.74 -69.84 27.62
N GLY A 42 -39.02 -68.63 27.14
CA GLY A 42 -38.43 -67.42 27.72
C GLY A 42 -38.96 -67.14 29.14
N ALA A 43 -38.11 -66.53 29.98
CA ALA A 43 -38.54 -66.03 31.28
C ALA A 43 -39.76 -65.09 31.15
N SER A 44 -40.64 -65.09 32.17
CA SER A 44 -41.89 -64.31 32.12
C SER A 44 -41.70 -62.78 32.09
N SER A 45 -40.51 -62.29 32.40
CA SER A 45 -40.08 -60.90 32.27
C SER A 45 -38.55 -60.87 32.11
N GLY A 46 -38.02 -59.94 31.31
CA GLY A 46 -36.57 -59.84 31.10
C GLY A 46 -35.96 -61.04 30.41
N THR A 47 -36.68 -61.67 29.47
CA THR A 47 -36.18 -62.83 28.70
C THR A 47 -34.82 -62.54 28.09
N ILE A 48 -34.59 -61.32 27.62
CA ILE A 48 -33.28 -60.81 27.24
C ILE A 48 -33.05 -59.52 28.02
N THR A 49 -31.85 -59.37 28.57
CA THR A 49 -31.38 -58.14 29.21
C THR A 49 -30.09 -57.68 28.56
N TYR A 50 -29.87 -56.37 28.54
CA TYR A 50 -28.70 -55.75 27.93
C TYR A 50 -27.91 -54.99 28.99
N ALA A 51 -26.59 -55.08 28.93
CA ALA A 51 -25.69 -54.37 29.81
C ALA A 51 -24.48 -53.85 29.03
N LEU A 52 -24.12 -52.59 29.29
CA LEU A 52 -22.88 -51.99 28.81
C LEU A 52 -21.75 -52.22 29.81
N SER A 53 -20.55 -52.43 29.29
CA SER A 53 -19.31 -52.41 30.04
C SER A 53 -18.25 -51.65 29.27
N ALA A 54 -17.27 -51.07 29.97
CA ALA A 54 -16.17 -50.34 29.35
C ALA A 54 -14.83 -50.67 30.00
N VAL A 55 -13.76 -50.59 29.20
CA VAL A 55 -12.39 -50.58 29.71
C VAL A 55 -12.11 -49.19 30.27
N ALA A 56 -12.10 -49.06 31.61
CA ALA A 56 -11.84 -47.78 32.25
C ALA A 56 -10.42 -47.28 31.93
N GLY A 57 -10.32 -46.02 31.52
CA GLY A 57 -9.06 -45.43 31.05
C GLY A 57 -9.23 -44.63 29.76
N PRO A 58 -8.14 -44.30 29.06
CA PRO A 58 -8.18 -43.44 27.89
C PRO A 58 -9.12 -43.95 26.80
N SER A 59 -10.02 -43.10 26.33
CA SER A 59 -10.92 -43.40 25.21
C SER A 59 -10.20 -43.35 23.86
N GLY A 60 -9.06 -42.65 23.81
CA GLY A 60 -8.37 -42.27 22.57
C GLY A 60 -8.72 -40.88 22.06
N LEU A 61 -9.69 -40.21 22.67
CA LEU A 61 -10.13 -38.86 22.31
C LEU A 61 -9.47 -37.81 23.20
N ILE A 62 -9.39 -36.59 22.70
CA ILE A 62 -8.85 -35.40 23.37
C ILE A 62 -9.97 -34.35 23.42
N ASP A 63 -10.10 -33.64 24.55
CA ASP A 63 -10.99 -32.49 24.68
C ASP A 63 -10.43 -31.32 23.88
N SER A 64 -11.12 -30.90 22.80
CA SER A 64 -10.67 -29.85 21.86
C SER A 64 -10.34 -28.54 22.58
N VAL A 65 -11.14 -28.17 23.57
CA VAL A 65 -11.01 -26.90 24.28
C VAL A 65 -9.82 -26.86 25.26
N THR A 66 -9.43 -28.01 25.83
CA THR A 66 -8.38 -28.04 26.90
C THR A 66 -7.13 -28.82 26.53
N GLY A 67 -7.16 -29.62 25.47
CA GLY A 67 -6.11 -30.57 25.11
C GLY A 67 -5.97 -31.74 26.10
N GLU A 68 -6.91 -31.93 27.02
CA GLU A 68 -6.87 -33.01 28.01
C GLU A 68 -7.33 -34.36 27.44
N VAL A 69 -6.71 -35.45 27.90
CA VAL A 69 -7.13 -36.82 27.54
C VAL A 69 -8.52 -37.12 28.10
N VAL A 70 -9.40 -37.65 27.24
CA VAL A 70 -10.72 -38.14 27.62
C VAL A 70 -10.62 -39.59 28.09
N ASN A 71 -11.19 -39.89 29.26
CA ASN A 71 -11.18 -41.21 29.89
C ASN A 71 -12.60 -41.76 30.06
N LEU A 72 -12.80 -43.03 29.72
CA LEU A 72 -14.01 -43.78 30.00
C LEU A 72 -14.09 -44.16 31.48
N VAL A 73 -15.25 -43.96 32.07
CA VAL A 73 -15.60 -44.27 33.46
C VAL A 73 -16.95 -44.96 33.49
N VAL A 74 -17.05 -46.07 34.22
CA VAL A 74 -18.33 -46.76 34.41
C VAL A 74 -19.05 -46.14 35.61
N ASN A 75 -20.21 -45.52 35.39
CA ASN A 75 -21.05 -44.91 36.41
C ASN A 75 -22.42 -45.62 36.48
N GLY A 76 -22.47 -46.74 37.22
CA GLY A 76 -23.67 -47.56 37.29
C GLY A 76 -23.92 -48.30 35.97
N SER A 77 -25.04 -48.03 35.31
CA SER A 77 -25.41 -48.61 34.01
C SER A 77 -25.08 -47.70 32.81
N VAL A 78 -24.46 -46.54 33.07
CA VAL A 78 -24.06 -45.56 32.06
C VAL A 78 -22.53 -45.52 32.02
N ILE A 79 -21.98 -45.48 30.80
CA ILE A 79 -20.57 -45.17 30.60
C ILE A 79 -20.47 -43.67 30.38
N GLU A 80 -19.62 -43.00 31.14
CA GLU A 80 -19.31 -41.59 30.98
C GLU A 80 -17.89 -41.47 30.44
N ALA A 81 -17.67 -40.52 29.54
CA ALA A 81 -16.35 -40.08 29.15
C ALA A 81 -16.05 -38.73 29.81
N ARG A 82 -14.93 -38.62 30.50
CA ARG A 82 -14.53 -37.41 31.23
C ARG A 82 -13.09 -37.02 30.96
N ASN A 83 -12.82 -35.72 30.83
CA ASN A 83 -11.45 -35.21 30.74
C ASN A 83 -10.73 -35.29 32.11
N ALA A 84 -9.44 -34.90 32.16
CA ALA A 84 -8.64 -34.98 33.38
C ALA A 84 -9.17 -34.07 34.51
N SER A 85 -9.83 -32.97 34.13
CA SER A 85 -10.54 -32.04 35.02
C SER A 85 -11.95 -32.50 35.43
N ASN A 86 -12.34 -33.74 35.08
CA ASN A 86 -13.61 -34.39 35.42
C ASN A 86 -14.87 -33.71 34.79
N VAL A 87 -14.68 -32.95 33.72
CA VAL A 87 -15.77 -32.43 32.87
C VAL A 87 -16.34 -33.60 32.06
N LEU A 88 -17.67 -33.64 31.86
CA LEU A 88 -18.34 -34.67 31.07
C LEU A 88 -18.20 -34.34 29.58
N MET A 89 -17.74 -35.31 28.78
CA MET A 89 -17.58 -35.19 27.33
C MET A 89 -18.74 -35.85 26.57
N PHE A 90 -19.07 -37.10 26.92
CA PHE A 90 -20.22 -37.82 26.37
C PHE A 90 -20.68 -38.94 27.31
N THR A 91 -21.89 -39.46 27.09
CA THR A 91 -22.43 -40.64 27.78
C THR A 91 -22.88 -41.72 26.80
N ILE A 92 -22.81 -42.98 27.24
CA ILE A 92 -23.33 -44.13 26.52
C ILE A 92 -24.26 -44.89 27.46
N SER A 93 -25.49 -45.10 27.04
CA SER A 93 -26.50 -45.83 27.81
C SER A 93 -27.21 -46.88 26.97
N VAL A 94 -27.81 -47.88 27.62
CA VAL A 94 -28.61 -48.91 26.94
C VAL A 94 -29.96 -49.06 27.62
N ALA A 95 -31.03 -49.03 26.82
CA ALA A 95 -32.39 -49.26 27.25
C ALA A 95 -32.70 -50.76 27.36
N ALA A 96 -33.80 -51.10 28.03
CA ALA A 96 -34.19 -52.49 28.26
C ALA A 96 -34.52 -53.28 26.97
N ASP A 97 -34.81 -52.58 25.87
CA ASP A 97 -35.07 -53.17 24.55
C ASP A 97 -33.80 -53.36 23.70
N GLY A 98 -32.63 -53.00 24.22
CA GLY A 98 -31.35 -53.09 23.50
C GLY A 98 -31.04 -51.89 22.63
N THR A 99 -31.79 -50.80 22.76
CA THR A 99 -31.44 -49.50 22.16
C THR A 99 -30.27 -48.89 22.91
N VAL A 100 -29.15 -48.66 22.21
CA VAL A 100 -28.00 -47.92 22.74
C VAL A 100 -28.20 -46.46 22.38
N THR A 101 -27.81 -45.55 23.28
CA THR A 101 -27.84 -44.10 23.08
C THR A 101 -26.46 -43.52 23.35
N LEU A 102 -25.96 -42.71 22.42
CA LEU A 102 -24.77 -41.87 22.53
C LEU A 102 -25.23 -40.41 22.63
N ASP A 103 -24.82 -39.74 23.70
CA ASP A 103 -25.14 -38.34 24.01
C ASP A 103 -23.82 -37.58 24.21
N GLN A 104 -23.51 -36.64 23.32
CA GLN A 104 -22.30 -35.83 23.37
C GLN A 104 -22.60 -34.48 24.02
N ALA A 105 -21.76 -34.11 24.99
CA ALA A 105 -21.89 -32.87 25.75
C ALA A 105 -20.74 -31.89 25.50
N ARG A 106 -19.68 -32.31 24.79
CA ARG A 106 -18.53 -31.48 24.43
C ARG A 106 -17.80 -32.04 23.22
N SER A 107 -17.22 -31.15 22.44
CA SER A 107 -16.39 -31.43 21.28
C SER A 107 -15.08 -32.15 21.64
N VAL A 108 -14.55 -32.88 20.67
CA VAL A 108 -13.28 -33.59 20.76
C VAL A 108 -12.40 -33.23 19.57
N THR A 109 -11.08 -33.29 19.74
CA THR A 109 -10.15 -33.03 18.62
C THR A 109 -10.27 -34.10 17.54
N HIS A 110 -10.47 -33.69 16.30
CA HIS A 110 -10.43 -34.54 15.12
C HIS A 110 -9.03 -34.51 14.51
N ALA A 111 -8.37 -35.69 14.48
CA ALA A 111 -7.00 -35.78 13.99
C ALA A 111 -6.71 -37.13 13.34
N PRO A 112 -5.90 -37.16 12.25
CA PRO A 112 -5.28 -36.01 11.58
C PRO A 112 -6.25 -35.23 10.69
N ASP A 113 -6.14 -33.90 10.71
CA ASP A 113 -6.87 -32.99 9.81
C ASP A 113 -6.71 -33.41 8.33
N SER A 114 -7.86 -33.58 7.71
CA SER A 114 -8.24 -34.05 6.40
C SER A 114 -9.39 -33.21 5.81
N GLY A 115 -9.82 -32.15 6.51
CA GLY A 115 -10.80 -31.16 6.11
C GLY A 115 -12.01 -31.06 7.03
N PRO A 116 -12.95 -30.14 6.73
CA PRO A 116 -14.10 -29.86 7.59
C PRO A 116 -15.07 -31.04 7.71
N ASP A 117 -15.72 -31.19 8.87
CA ASP A 117 -16.75 -32.22 9.19
C ASP A 117 -16.17 -33.65 9.30
N GLU A 118 -15.05 -33.78 10.01
CA GLU A 118 -14.38 -35.05 10.27
C GLU A 118 -15.17 -36.02 11.13
N GLU A 119 -14.82 -37.31 11.02
CA GLU A 119 -15.36 -38.37 11.86
C GLU A 119 -14.25 -39.00 12.70
N ILE A 120 -14.44 -39.04 14.01
CA ILE A 120 -13.59 -39.80 14.93
C ILE A 120 -14.40 -40.84 15.72
N THR A 121 -13.71 -41.89 16.16
CA THR A 121 -14.26 -42.99 16.98
C THR A 121 -13.33 -43.26 18.15
N LEU A 122 -13.76 -44.07 19.14
CA LEU A 122 -12.87 -44.49 20.23
C LEU A 122 -11.64 -45.22 19.67
N ALA A 123 -10.49 -45.18 20.35
CA ALA A 123 -9.23 -45.74 19.83
C ALA A 123 -9.30 -47.25 19.53
N SER A 124 -10.15 -48.02 20.21
CA SER A 124 -10.34 -49.45 19.96
C SER A 124 -11.80 -49.83 20.17
N ASP A 125 -12.21 -50.87 19.45
CA ASP A 125 -13.61 -51.31 19.41
C ASP A 125 -14.06 -51.93 20.74
N ASP A 126 -13.15 -52.67 21.36
CA ASP A 126 -13.33 -53.36 22.65
C ASP A 126 -13.27 -52.42 23.88
N LEU A 127 -13.20 -51.11 23.67
CA LEU A 127 -13.28 -50.13 24.76
C LEU A 127 -14.68 -50.04 25.37
N VAL A 128 -15.72 -50.37 24.58
CA VAL A 128 -17.11 -50.43 25.02
C VAL A 128 -17.74 -51.71 24.46
N THR A 129 -18.29 -52.54 25.33
CA THR A 129 -18.88 -53.83 24.98
C THR A 129 -20.33 -53.88 25.43
N LEU A 130 -21.23 -54.24 24.52
CA LEU A 130 -22.64 -54.53 24.80
C LEU A 130 -22.83 -56.04 24.97
N THR A 131 -23.31 -56.46 26.14
CA THR A 131 -23.62 -57.87 26.43
C THR A 131 -25.12 -58.08 26.49
N ALA A 132 -25.63 -59.06 25.73
CA ALA A 132 -27.00 -59.55 25.86
C ALA A 132 -27.01 -60.85 26.67
N THR A 133 -27.91 -60.95 27.64
CA THR A 133 -28.10 -62.16 28.47
C THR A 133 -29.53 -62.65 28.33
N ILE A 134 -29.70 -63.87 27.84
CA ILE A 134 -30.98 -64.58 27.80
C ILE A 134 -31.20 -65.38 29.08
N THR A 135 -32.41 -65.34 29.63
CA THR A 135 -32.87 -66.17 30.76
C THR A 135 -34.11 -66.98 30.35
N ASP A 136 -34.10 -68.29 30.59
CA ASP A 136 -35.25 -69.16 30.30
C ASP A 136 -36.25 -69.28 31.48
N GLY A 137 -37.26 -70.12 31.33
CA GLY A 137 -38.38 -70.24 32.25
C GLY A 137 -38.06 -70.80 33.64
N ASP A 138 -36.96 -71.54 33.81
CA ASP A 138 -36.52 -72.08 35.09
C ASP A 138 -35.26 -71.41 35.67
N GLY A 139 -34.65 -70.51 34.89
CA GLY A 139 -33.65 -69.54 35.35
C GLY A 139 -32.24 -69.80 34.84
N ASP A 140 -32.07 -70.72 33.89
CA ASP A 140 -30.79 -70.90 33.20
C ASP A 140 -30.50 -69.66 32.32
N GLN A 141 -29.21 -69.34 32.17
CA GLN A 141 -28.74 -68.14 31.47
C GLN A 141 -27.65 -68.45 30.45
N ALA A 142 -27.68 -67.72 29.34
CA ALA A 142 -26.59 -67.64 28.38
C ALA A 142 -26.37 -66.17 27.98
N SER A 143 -25.13 -65.81 27.67
CA SER A 143 -24.77 -64.45 27.27
C SER A 143 -23.79 -64.46 26.09
N ASP A 144 -23.88 -63.43 25.26
CA ASP A 144 -22.88 -63.14 24.23
C ASP A 144 -22.75 -61.61 24.09
N SER A 145 -21.69 -61.15 23.44
CA SER A 145 -21.35 -59.73 23.38
C SER A 145 -20.90 -59.27 22.01
N VAL A 146 -21.13 -57.98 21.74
CA VAL A 146 -20.53 -57.23 20.63
C VAL A 146 -19.73 -56.06 21.19
N ASP A 147 -18.58 -55.80 20.59
CA ASP A 147 -17.79 -54.60 20.85
C ASP A 147 -18.35 -53.48 19.98
N ILE A 148 -18.51 -52.28 20.54
CA ILE A 148 -19.21 -51.17 19.88
C ILE A 148 -18.42 -49.86 19.92
N GLY A 149 -17.17 -49.88 20.40
CA GLY A 149 -16.37 -48.67 20.56
C GLY A 149 -16.10 -47.94 19.25
N LYS A 150 -16.01 -48.67 18.12
CA LYS A 150 -15.88 -48.09 16.78
C LYS A 150 -17.22 -47.73 16.13
N ASN A 151 -18.34 -48.11 16.73
CA ASN A 151 -19.68 -47.73 16.29
C ASN A 151 -20.12 -46.38 16.86
N LEU A 152 -19.35 -45.79 17.78
CA LEU A 152 -19.57 -44.46 18.34
C LEU A 152 -18.78 -43.45 17.50
N VAL A 153 -19.48 -42.70 16.67
CA VAL A 153 -18.92 -41.72 15.74
C VAL A 153 -19.25 -40.33 16.23
N PHE A 154 -18.22 -39.51 16.34
CA PHE A 154 -18.31 -38.09 16.65
C PHE A 154 -18.00 -37.34 15.36
N LYS A 155 -18.88 -36.42 14.99
CA LYS A 155 -18.76 -35.54 13.84
C LYS A 155 -18.30 -34.16 14.26
N ASP A 156 -17.35 -33.62 13.53
CA ASP A 156 -16.74 -32.32 13.77
C ASP A 156 -17.63 -31.14 13.35
N ASP A 157 -17.48 -29.99 14.02
CA ASP A 157 -18.17 -28.74 13.72
C ASP A 157 -17.21 -27.72 13.13
N ALA A 158 -17.04 -27.77 11.81
CA ALA A 158 -16.06 -26.94 11.12
C ALA A 158 -16.42 -25.44 11.11
N PRO A 159 -15.41 -24.54 11.07
CA PRO A 159 -15.63 -23.12 11.08
C PRO A 159 -16.21 -22.64 9.74
N THR A 160 -17.11 -21.65 9.80
CA THR A 160 -17.84 -21.14 8.63
C THR A 160 -17.84 -19.61 8.54
N ILE A 161 -18.13 -19.11 7.34
CA ILE A 161 -18.32 -17.67 7.05
C ILE A 161 -19.79 -17.45 6.63
N PRO A 162 -20.74 -17.37 7.57
CA PRO A 162 -22.16 -17.21 7.25
C PRO A 162 -22.48 -15.83 6.65
N VAL A 163 -21.68 -14.82 6.98
CA VAL A 163 -21.81 -13.45 6.46
C VAL A 163 -20.51 -13.08 5.74
N PRO A 164 -20.44 -13.24 4.41
CA PRO A 164 -19.23 -12.90 3.66
C PRO A 164 -18.99 -11.38 3.67
N PHE A 165 -17.76 -11.00 3.34
CA PHE A 165 -17.39 -9.60 3.17
C PHE A 165 -18.30 -8.89 2.16
N ASP A 166 -18.85 -7.75 2.57
CA ASP A 166 -19.54 -6.80 1.72
C ASP A 166 -19.28 -5.36 2.19
N GLY A 167 -18.52 -4.61 1.38
CA GLY A 167 -18.23 -3.19 1.61
C GLY A 167 -19.43 -2.26 1.38
N ASP A 168 -20.49 -2.72 0.69
CA ASP A 168 -21.74 -1.96 0.57
C ASP A 168 -22.96 -2.87 0.80
N PRO A 169 -23.47 -2.98 2.04
CA PRO A 169 -24.54 -3.91 2.40
C PRO A 169 -25.89 -3.62 1.73
N VAL A 170 -26.02 -2.50 1.01
CA VAL A 170 -27.23 -2.19 0.22
C VAL A 170 -27.09 -2.49 -1.27
N ALA A 171 -25.87 -2.72 -1.77
CA ALA A 171 -25.61 -3.07 -3.16
C ALA A 171 -25.57 -4.60 -3.35
N PRO A 172 -26.02 -5.13 -4.51
CA PRO A 172 -25.88 -6.56 -4.79
C PRO A 172 -24.45 -6.91 -5.22
N GLY A 173 -23.80 -7.85 -4.51
CA GLY A 173 -22.48 -8.41 -4.87
C GLY A 173 -21.42 -8.12 -3.83
N ILE A 174 -20.22 -8.70 -3.98
CA ILE A 174 -19.06 -8.34 -3.13
C ILE A 174 -18.50 -7.03 -3.68
N GLN A 175 -18.56 -5.98 -2.85
CA GLN A 175 -18.10 -4.65 -3.18
C GLN A 175 -16.86 -4.28 -2.38
N ASN A 176 -15.99 -3.46 -2.95
CA ASN A 176 -14.89 -2.86 -2.21
C ASN A 176 -15.44 -1.87 -1.18
N GLU A 177 -14.79 -1.82 -0.01
CA GLU A 177 -14.97 -0.74 0.95
C GLU A 177 -14.30 0.53 0.42
N THR A 178 -14.84 1.72 0.70
CA THR A 178 -14.22 2.98 0.27
C THR A 178 -13.96 3.91 1.45
N LEU A 179 -12.72 4.34 1.61
CA LEU A 179 -12.29 5.33 2.60
C LEU A 179 -11.80 6.59 1.92
N ALA A 180 -12.12 7.74 2.52
CA ALA A 180 -11.47 8.98 2.15
C ALA A 180 -9.97 8.89 2.49
N ASN A 181 -9.10 9.40 1.62
CA ASN A 181 -7.68 9.55 1.95
C ASN A 181 -7.45 10.69 2.97
N THR A 182 -7.77 10.45 4.24
CA THR A 182 -7.56 11.40 5.34
C THR A 182 -7.38 10.68 6.67
N ALA A 183 -6.58 11.24 7.58
CA ALA A 183 -6.40 10.70 8.93
C ALA A 183 -7.75 10.55 9.66
N GLY A 184 -7.99 9.38 10.22
CA GLY A 184 -9.21 9.03 10.94
C GLY A 184 -10.39 8.70 10.04
N ALA A 185 -10.22 8.63 8.71
CA ALA A 185 -11.24 8.08 7.84
C ALA A 185 -11.54 6.64 8.25
N SER A 186 -12.82 6.30 8.32
CA SER A 186 -13.27 4.98 8.75
C SER A 186 -14.43 4.52 7.90
N ALA A 187 -14.49 3.23 7.64
CA ALA A 187 -15.62 2.59 6.98
C ALA A 187 -15.92 1.23 7.64
N SER A 188 -17.12 0.70 7.40
CA SER A 188 -17.60 -0.50 8.05
C SER A 188 -18.59 -1.23 7.16
N GLY A 189 -18.46 -2.55 7.12
CA GLY A 189 -19.29 -3.43 6.32
C GLY A 189 -19.66 -4.69 7.09
N ALA A 190 -20.31 -5.62 6.38
CA ALA A 190 -20.71 -6.90 6.93
C ALA A 190 -19.57 -7.91 6.80
N LEU A 191 -19.31 -8.65 7.88
CA LEU A 191 -18.45 -9.82 7.90
C LEU A 191 -18.65 -10.55 9.22
N GLY A 192 -19.09 -11.80 9.16
CA GLY A 192 -19.35 -12.65 10.31
C GLY A 192 -18.80 -14.04 10.05
N TYR A 193 -18.18 -14.61 11.08
CA TYR A 193 -17.65 -15.97 11.09
C TYR A 193 -18.15 -16.71 12.32
N ASP A 194 -18.24 -18.03 12.19
CA ASP A 194 -18.57 -18.94 13.28
C ASP A 194 -17.44 -19.97 13.39
N ILE A 195 -16.88 -20.12 14.59
CA ILE A 195 -15.82 -21.10 14.90
C ILE A 195 -16.41 -22.38 15.49
N GLY A 196 -17.73 -22.59 15.36
CA GLY A 196 -18.36 -23.82 15.82
C GLY A 196 -18.39 -23.97 17.34
N SER A 197 -18.76 -25.17 17.75
CA SER A 197 -19.06 -25.54 19.13
C SER A 197 -17.84 -25.88 19.98
N ASP A 198 -16.66 -25.93 19.38
CA ASP A 198 -15.36 -26.13 20.01
C ASP A 198 -14.56 -24.83 20.24
N ALA A 199 -15.19 -23.67 20.06
CA ALA A 199 -14.66 -22.32 20.28
C ALA A 199 -13.58 -22.14 21.39
N HIS A 200 -12.59 -21.31 21.08
CA HIS A 200 -11.54 -20.90 22.02
C HIS A 200 -12.07 -20.19 23.29
N THR A 201 -11.38 -20.41 24.41
CA THR A 201 -11.75 -19.80 25.71
C THR A 201 -11.25 -18.36 25.88
N ASP A 202 -11.89 -17.59 26.77
CA ASP A 202 -11.39 -16.25 27.18
C ASP A 202 -9.91 -16.26 27.64
N ALA A 203 -9.46 -17.34 28.28
CA ALA A 203 -8.09 -17.48 28.74
C ALA A 203 -7.10 -17.69 27.59
N PHE A 204 -7.53 -18.31 26.49
CA PHE A 204 -6.73 -18.49 25.28
C PHE A 204 -6.43 -17.12 24.64
N TYR A 205 -7.47 -16.30 24.41
CA TYR A 205 -7.28 -14.95 23.87
C TYR A 205 -6.43 -14.06 24.77
N ALA A 206 -6.65 -14.12 26.10
CA ALA A 206 -5.84 -13.37 27.06
C ALA A 206 -4.36 -13.80 27.07
N GLY A 207 -4.05 -15.02 26.60
CA GLY A 207 -2.71 -15.54 26.38
C GLY A 207 -2.06 -15.11 25.06
N GLY A 208 -2.78 -14.37 24.21
CA GLY A 208 -2.33 -13.97 22.87
C GLY A 208 -2.70 -14.95 21.75
N GLY A 209 -3.57 -15.94 22.03
CA GLY A 209 -4.20 -16.77 20.99
C GLY A 209 -5.24 -15.99 20.19
N SER A 210 -5.59 -16.51 19.02
CA SER A 210 -6.48 -15.87 18.05
C SER A 210 -7.31 -16.92 17.33
N ASP A 211 -8.51 -16.55 16.89
CA ASP A 211 -9.24 -17.34 15.90
C ASP A 211 -8.64 -17.17 14.51
N PHE A 212 -7.75 -16.21 14.28
CA PHE A 212 -7.17 -15.94 12.96
C PHE A 212 -5.88 -16.74 12.78
N VAL A 213 -5.77 -17.39 11.63
CA VAL A 213 -4.59 -18.19 11.26
C VAL A 213 -3.41 -17.26 11.04
N ASP A 214 -2.29 -17.55 11.70
CA ASP A 214 -1.02 -16.85 11.46
C ASP A 214 -0.43 -17.22 10.09
N GLN A 215 -0.43 -16.25 9.17
CA GLN A 215 0.12 -16.39 7.83
C GLN A 215 1.63 -16.15 7.75
N ASN A 216 2.27 -15.67 8.84
CA ASN A 216 3.71 -15.41 8.87
C ASN A 216 4.36 -15.83 10.19
N PRO A 217 4.58 -17.15 10.39
CA PRO A 217 5.12 -17.71 11.64
C PRO A 217 6.59 -17.32 11.93
N ALA A 218 7.22 -16.52 11.05
CA ALA A 218 8.55 -15.96 11.30
C ALA A 218 8.51 -14.69 12.18
N LEU A 219 7.35 -14.02 12.27
CA LEU A 219 7.15 -12.86 13.12
C LEU A 219 6.47 -13.27 14.44
N ALA A 220 6.58 -12.41 15.45
CA ALA A 220 5.97 -12.67 16.75
C ALA A 220 4.54 -12.12 16.78
N GLY A 221 3.60 -12.92 17.28
CA GLY A 221 2.16 -12.59 17.25
C GLY A 221 1.48 -13.23 16.04
N VAL A 222 0.18 -12.99 15.88
CA VAL A 222 -0.60 -13.48 14.73
C VAL A 222 -0.60 -12.43 13.63
N GLN A 223 -0.26 -12.82 12.40
CA GLN A 223 -0.28 -11.93 11.24
C GLN A 223 -1.27 -12.42 10.18
N ILE A 224 -2.05 -11.49 9.65
CA ILE A 224 -2.88 -11.72 8.45
C ILE A 224 -2.25 -11.05 7.23
N GLY A 225 -2.67 -11.45 6.04
CA GLY A 225 -2.12 -10.98 4.78
C GLY A 225 -2.59 -9.57 4.45
N LEU A 226 -1.70 -8.76 3.89
CA LEU A 226 -2.02 -7.51 3.20
C LEU A 226 -1.25 -7.44 1.90
N SER A 227 -1.96 -7.11 0.83
CA SER A 227 -1.38 -6.74 -0.46
C SER A 227 -2.11 -5.54 -1.03
N GLY A 228 -1.59 -4.96 -2.10
CA GLY A 228 -2.25 -3.83 -2.72
C GLY A 228 -1.39 -3.07 -3.72
N THR A 229 -2.02 -2.10 -4.36
CA THR A 229 -1.40 -1.20 -5.36
C THR A 229 -1.68 0.26 -5.03
N ILE A 230 -0.74 1.12 -5.40
CA ILE A 230 -0.84 2.58 -5.33
C ILE A 230 -1.00 3.15 -6.74
N VAL A 231 -1.87 4.14 -6.88
CA VAL A 231 -2.07 4.95 -8.09
C VAL A 231 -1.81 6.42 -7.73
N GLY A 232 -0.98 7.11 -8.52
CA GLY A 232 -0.39 8.39 -8.13
C GLY A 232 0.86 8.21 -7.26
N GLY A 233 1.62 9.29 -7.07
CA GLY A 233 2.95 9.30 -6.49
C GLY A 233 3.94 8.52 -7.35
N GLY A 234 4.74 7.66 -6.72
CA GLY A 234 5.58 6.68 -7.41
C GLY A 234 4.81 5.48 -7.98
N GLY A 235 3.55 5.30 -7.55
CA GLY A 235 2.68 4.19 -7.95
C GLY A 235 3.24 2.79 -7.61
N GLY A 236 2.64 1.76 -8.19
CA GLY A 236 3.14 0.39 -8.09
C GLY A 236 2.50 -0.42 -6.96
N ASN A 237 3.25 -1.33 -6.34
CA ASN A 237 2.75 -2.19 -5.26
C ASN A 237 3.10 -1.61 -3.89
N VAL A 238 2.31 -1.93 -2.86
CA VAL A 238 2.74 -1.75 -1.47
C VAL A 238 4.02 -2.56 -1.19
N LEU A 239 4.93 -2.01 -0.40
CA LEU A 239 6.32 -2.52 -0.28
C LEU A 239 6.58 -3.30 1.01
N THR A 240 6.10 -2.81 2.16
CA THR A 240 6.29 -3.47 3.46
C THR A 240 4.96 -3.71 4.20
N PRO A 241 4.02 -4.43 3.59
CA PRO A 241 2.73 -4.70 4.23
C PRO A 241 2.93 -5.54 5.50
N GLU A 242 2.36 -5.08 6.60
CA GLU A 242 2.31 -5.78 7.88
C GLU A 242 0.91 -5.59 8.48
N VAL A 243 0.28 -6.68 8.93
CA VAL A 243 -0.98 -6.66 9.68
C VAL A 243 -0.84 -7.58 10.88
N THR A 244 -0.82 -7.01 12.08
CA THR A 244 -0.48 -7.73 13.30
C THR A 244 -1.60 -7.62 14.32
N LEU A 245 -1.96 -8.75 14.93
CA LEU A 245 -2.97 -8.80 15.98
C LEU A 245 -2.54 -7.94 17.17
N GLN A 246 -3.41 -7.01 17.56
CA GLN A 246 -3.23 -6.19 18.74
C GLN A 246 -3.89 -6.85 19.96
N SER A 247 -5.12 -7.32 19.81
CA SER A 247 -5.89 -7.94 20.88
C SER A 247 -7.08 -8.69 20.34
N GLU A 248 -7.49 -9.72 21.06
CA GLU A 248 -8.69 -10.49 20.75
C GLU A 248 -9.47 -10.86 22.02
N SER A 249 -10.76 -11.10 21.84
CA SER A 249 -11.71 -11.57 22.84
C SER A 249 -12.82 -12.36 22.15
N ALA A 250 -13.72 -12.95 22.94
CA ALA A 250 -14.90 -13.65 22.43
C ALA A 250 -15.83 -12.76 21.56
N THR A 251 -15.73 -11.42 21.64
CA THR A 251 -16.63 -10.51 20.91
C THR A 251 -15.93 -9.61 19.90
N SER A 252 -14.60 -9.55 19.88
CA SER A 252 -13.87 -8.66 18.96
C SER A 252 -12.42 -9.06 18.79
N ALA A 253 -11.89 -8.86 17.59
CA ALA A 253 -10.46 -8.92 17.26
C ALA A 253 -10.02 -7.58 16.65
N THR A 254 -8.84 -7.08 17.03
CA THR A 254 -8.27 -5.84 16.52
C THR A 254 -6.89 -6.09 15.98
N PHE A 255 -6.65 -5.66 14.74
CA PHE A 255 -5.37 -5.70 14.05
C PHE A 255 -4.88 -4.29 13.76
N ASN A 256 -3.58 -4.06 13.92
CA ASN A 256 -2.92 -2.88 13.39
C ASN A 256 -2.32 -3.24 12.04
N PHE A 257 -2.51 -2.38 11.03
CA PHE A 257 -1.84 -2.53 9.74
C PHE A 257 -0.93 -1.34 9.44
N SER A 258 0.15 -1.61 8.72
CA SER A 258 1.05 -0.60 8.18
C SER A 258 1.68 -1.08 6.89
N PHE A 259 2.00 -0.17 5.99
CA PHE A 259 2.77 -0.43 4.78
C PHE A 259 3.55 0.80 4.35
N THR A 260 4.68 0.59 3.68
CA THR A 260 5.33 1.65 2.91
C THR A 260 4.99 1.54 1.43
N TYR A 261 5.13 2.64 0.71
CA TYR A 261 4.92 2.73 -0.73
C TYR A 261 5.86 3.77 -1.34
N ASP A 262 5.92 3.84 -2.67
CA ASP A 262 6.70 4.86 -3.36
C ASP A 262 5.86 6.13 -3.54
N GLN A 263 6.22 7.21 -2.85
CA GLN A 263 5.45 8.44 -2.81
C GLN A 263 5.81 9.42 -3.94
N ASP A 264 6.88 9.16 -4.68
CA ASP A 264 7.42 10.05 -5.72
C ASP A 264 7.78 9.23 -6.98
N PRO A 265 7.44 9.67 -8.20
CA PRO A 265 7.80 9.00 -9.45
C PRO A 265 9.30 9.06 -9.79
N ALA A 266 10.13 9.75 -8.99
CA ALA A 266 11.57 9.78 -9.17
C ALA A 266 12.21 8.37 -9.08
N ALA A 267 13.44 8.26 -9.59
CA ALA A 267 14.10 6.96 -9.69
C ALA A 267 14.56 6.44 -8.32
N GLY A 268 14.13 5.23 -7.97
CA GLY A 268 14.39 4.59 -6.68
C GLY A 268 13.15 4.64 -5.80
N VAL A 269 13.15 4.00 -4.63
CA VAL A 269 11.99 4.05 -3.72
C VAL A 269 12.09 5.28 -2.82
N GLN A 270 11.12 6.18 -2.90
CA GLN A 270 10.92 7.30 -1.99
C GLN A 270 9.81 6.91 -1.02
N ALA A 271 10.19 6.29 0.10
CA ALA A 271 9.23 5.63 0.97
C ALA A 271 8.27 6.63 1.66
N GLY A 272 6.99 6.58 1.28
CA GLY A 272 5.87 7.02 2.10
C GLY A 272 5.41 5.91 3.06
N THR A 273 4.69 6.26 4.12
CA THR A 273 4.14 5.28 5.09
C THR A 273 2.66 5.56 5.30
N ALA A 274 1.85 4.51 5.31
CA ALA A 274 0.45 4.58 5.70
C ALA A 274 0.09 3.37 6.58
N GLY A 275 -0.97 3.52 7.37
CA GLY A 275 -1.39 2.50 8.32
C GLY A 275 -2.68 2.84 9.04
N GLY A 276 -3.15 1.91 9.85
CA GLY A 276 -4.46 2.00 10.46
C GLY A 276 -4.81 0.81 11.34
N THR A 277 -6.10 0.67 11.61
CA THR A 277 -6.66 -0.45 12.39
C THR A 277 -7.75 -1.15 11.60
N LEU A 278 -7.80 -2.48 11.70
CA LEU A 278 -8.89 -3.32 11.25
C LEU A 278 -9.50 -4.03 12.47
N VAL A 279 -10.77 -3.78 12.73
CA VAL A 279 -11.50 -4.30 13.89
C VAL A 279 -12.62 -5.20 13.41
N PHE A 280 -12.65 -6.45 13.86
CA PHE A 280 -13.77 -7.36 13.69
C PHE A 280 -14.66 -7.28 14.94
N ASP A 281 -15.94 -6.99 14.76
CA ASP A 281 -16.98 -7.09 15.79
C ASP A 281 -17.72 -8.41 15.59
N LYS A 282 -17.25 -9.43 16.31
CA LYS A 282 -17.76 -10.80 16.25
C LYS A 282 -19.19 -10.92 16.77
N ALA A 283 -19.65 -9.97 17.59
CA ALA A 283 -20.99 -10.00 18.17
C ALA A 283 -22.05 -9.45 17.22
N ASN A 284 -21.67 -8.58 16.28
CA ASN A 284 -22.58 -7.93 15.35
C ASN A 284 -22.37 -8.34 13.89
N ASP A 285 -21.46 -9.27 13.60
CA ASP A 285 -21.09 -9.71 12.24
C ASP A 285 -20.67 -8.53 11.33
N THR A 286 -19.83 -7.64 11.87
CA THR A 286 -19.32 -6.47 11.14
C THR A 286 -17.81 -6.31 11.30
N TYR A 287 -17.21 -5.54 10.40
CA TYR A 287 -15.86 -5.03 10.56
C TYR A 287 -15.84 -3.51 10.49
N THR A 288 -14.79 -2.90 11.05
CA THR A 288 -14.47 -1.49 10.87
C THR A 288 -13.01 -1.36 10.52
N ILE A 289 -12.72 -0.68 9.41
CA ILE A 289 -11.36 -0.26 9.06
C ILE A 289 -11.23 1.24 9.31
N THR A 290 -10.08 1.67 9.84
CA THR A 290 -9.77 3.08 10.07
C THR A 290 -8.35 3.38 9.63
N LEU A 291 -8.18 4.43 8.84
CA LEU A 291 -6.88 4.95 8.42
C LEU A 291 -6.35 5.90 9.50
N ASN A 292 -5.12 5.70 9.98
CA ASN A 292 -4.51 6.60 10.97
C ASN A 292 -3.75 7.75 10.30
N ASP A 293 -3.08 7.47 9.17
CA ASP A 293 -2.27 8.42 8.42
C ASP A 293 -2.72 8.45 6.96
N PRO A 294 -2.93 9.64 6.35
CA PRO A 294 -3.24 9.74 4.93
C PRO A 294 -2.05 9.28 4.09
N LEU A 295 -2.33 8.86 2.86
CA LEU A 295 -1.29 8.70 1.85
C LEU A 295 -1.00 10.07 1.25
N GLU A 296 0.26 10.47 1.26
CA GLU A 296 0.78 11.64 0.55
C GLU A 296 1.64 11.16 -0.62
N GLY A 297 1.63 11.92 -1.71
CA GLY A 297 2.48 11.67 -2.87
C GLY A 297 2.83 12.95 -3.60
N PHE A 298 3.75 12.84 -4.53
CA PHE A 298 4.18 13.92 -5.39
C PHE A 298 4.08 13.48 -6.84
N SER A 299 3.58 14.35 -7.72
CA SER A 299 3.65 14.12 -9.16
C SER A 299 4.80 14.92 -9.77
N PHE A 300 5.40 14.35 -10.83
CA PHE A 300 6.26 15.12 -11.73
C PHE A 300 5.36 15.81 -12.74
N ASP A 301 5.14 17.10 -12.56
CA ASP A 301 4.42 17.95 -13.51
C ASP A 301 5.36 19.00 -14.12
N ILE A 302 5.09 19.39 -15.37
CA ILE A 302 5.80 20.47 -16.06
C ILE A 302 4.80 21.54 -16.46
N ILE A 303 4.98 22.75 -15.95
CA ILE A 303 4.18 23.92 -16.36
C ILE A 303 4.84 24.66 -17.51
N HIS A 304 4.08 24.97 -18.56
CA HIS A 304 4.59 25.46 -19.85
C HIS A 304 4.28 26.93 -20.12
N THR A 305 5.26 27.69 -20.64
CA THR A 305 5.00 29.05 -21.18
C THR A 305 4.12 29.02 -22.44
N SER A 306 4.18 27.93 -23.21
CA SER A 306 3.36 27.76 -24.42
C SER A 306 1.86 27.58 -24.12
N GLU A 307 1.54 27.24 -22.87
CA GLU A 307 0.19 26.97 -22.37
C GLU A 307 -0.23 27.97 -21.29
N LEU A 308 0.42 29.15 -21.24
CA LEU A 308 0.12 30.20 -20.28
C LEU A 308 -1.39 30.47 -20.14
N LEU A 309 -1.84 30.67 -18.91
CA LEU A 309 -3.24 31.00 -18.60
C LEU A 309 -3.56 32.47 -18.86
N SER A 310 -2.60 33.35 -18.54
CA SER A 310 -2.75 34.79 -18.75
C SER A 310 -1.39 35.46 -18.87
N LYS A 311 -1.36 36.62 -19.53
CA LYS A 311 -0.16 37.45 -19.63
C LYS A 311 -0.47 38.93 -19.49
N GLU A 312 0.47 39.68 -18.93
CA GLU A 312 0.47 41.14 -18.87
C GLU A 312 1.77 41.72 -19.44
N PRO A 313 1.73 42.66 -20.40
CA PRO A 313 0.54 43.13 -21.10
C PRO A 313 -0.01 42.06 -22.07
N THR A 314 -1.29 42.14 -22.41
CA THR A 314 -1.97 41.13 -23.26
C THR A 314 -1.49 41.07 -24.72
N SER A 315 -0.57 41.95 -25.12
CA SER A 315 0.02 42.00 -26.45
C SER A 315 1.44 42.57 -26.41
N ASN A 316 2.30 42.13 -27.33
CA ASN A 316 3.63 42.72 -27.53
C ASN A 316 3.57 44.06 -28.29
N THR A 317 2.36 44.51 -28.68
CA THR A 317 2.16 45.82 -29.28
C THR A 317 2.64 46.91 -28.32
N GLY A 318 3.53 47.78 -28.80
CA GLY A 318 4.13 48.81 -27.97
C GLY A 318 5.47 48.41 -27.34
N HIS A 319 5.97 47.21 -27.64
CA HIS A 319 7.31 46.74 -27.26
C HIS A 319 7.53 46.81 -25.73
N PRO A 320 6.82 45.98 -24.95
CA PRO A 320 6.90 46.03 -23.50
C PRO A 320 8.27 45.56 -23.00
N GLN A 321 8.84 46.30 -22.05
CA GLN A 321 10.11 45.93 -21.40
C GLN A 321 9.96 44.83 -20.35
N ILE A 322 8.75 44.68 -19.80
CA ILE A 322 8.40 43.69 -18.79
C ILE A 322 7.16 42.95 -19.25
N VAL A 323 7.21 41.62 -19.23
CA VAL A 323 6.05 40.74 -19.44
C VAL A 323 5.93 39.84 -18.22
N LEU A 324 4.71 39.64 -17.73
CA LEU A 324 4.40 38.71 -16.65
C LEU A 324 3.43 37.67 -17.17
N GLU A 325 3.78 36.40 -17.09
CA GLU A 325 2.91 35.28 -17.48
C GLU A 325 2.49 34.51 -16.24
N LYS A 326 1.21 34.09 -16.18
CA LYS A 326 0.70 33.13 -15.20
C LYS A 326 0.65 31.76 -15.87
N LEU A 327 1.34 30.80 -15.29
CA LEU A 327 1.40 29.40 -15.71
C LEU A 327 0.62 28.54 -14.70
N GLN A 328 0.14 27.37 -15.13
CA GLN A 328 -0.49 26.35 -14.27
C GLN A 328 -0.42 25.01 -15.01
N ALA A 329 -0.40 23.91 -14.26
CA ALA A 329 -0.61 22.55 -14.76
C ALA A 329 -1.86 22.46 -15.64
N ASP A 330 -1.75 21.88 -16.84
CA ASP A 330 -2.90 21.51 -17.70
C ASP A 330 -3.39 20.08 -17.39
N ASP A 331 -3.45 19.73 -16.11
CA ASP A 331 -4.03 18.48 -15.66
C ASP A 331 -5.42 18.77 -15.06
N ALA A 332 -6.44 18.02 -15.50
CA ALA A 332 -7.83 18.25 -15.11
C ALA A 332 -8.12 17.98 -13.62
N ASN A 333 -7.16 17.41 -12.89
CA ASN A 333 -7.22 16.97 -11.52
C ASN A 333 -6.34 17.83 -10.58
N THR A 334 -5.43 18.68 -11.09
CA THR A 334 -4.66 19.59 -10.25
C THR A 334 -5.55 20.73 -9.72
N PRO A 335 -5.57 20.99 -8.39
CA PRO A 335 -6.27 22.14 -7.84
C PRO A 335 -5.75 23.46 -8.44
N ASN A 336 -6.62 24.47 -8.56
CA ASN A 336 -6.34 25.79 -9.16
C ASN A 336 -5.31 26.67 -8.42
N ASP A 337 -4.44 26.10 -7.58
CA ASP A 337 -3.65 26.82 -6.57
C ASP A 337 -2.13 26.77 -6.81
N GLU A 338 -1.69 26.36 -8.01
CA GLU A 338 -0.30 26.52 -8.44
C GLU A 338 -0.10 27.92 -9.04
N ASP A 339 -0.28 28.98 -8.24
CA ASP A 339 -0.11 30.38 -8.67
C ASP A 339 1.35 30.68 -9.09
N PHE A 340 1.86 30.08 -10.17
CA PHE A 340 3.22 30.24 -10.66
C PHE A 340 3.28 31.31 -11.75
N TYR A 341 4.02 32.37 -11.47
CA TYR A 341 4.20 33.51 -12.35
C TYR A 341 5.65 33.62 -12.79
N VAL A 342 5.86 33.87 -14.08
CA VAL A 342 7.18 34.14 -14.66
C VAL A 342 7.20 35.58 -15.15
N GLN A 343 8.07 36.40 -14.57
CA GLN A 343 8.36 37.73 -15.07
C GLN A 343 9.56 37.67 -16.01
N PHE A 344 9.36 38.15 -17.23
CA PHE A 344 10.39 38.28 -18.25
C PHE A 344 10.81 39.74 -18.39
N THR A 345 12.12 39.97 -18.38
CA THR A 345 12.76 41.25 -18.70
C THR A 345 13.92 41.03 -19.65
N ALA A 346 14.37 42.08 -20.33
CA ALA A 346 15.44 41.95 -21.30
C ALA A 346 16.43 43.10 -21.30
N ASN A 347 17.66 42.79 -21.66
CA ASN A 347 18.69 43.77 -21.96
C ASN A 347 19.30 43.52 -23.33
N SER A 348 19.79 44.58 -23.95
CA SER A 348 20.52 44.50 -25.22
C SER A 348 21.79 45.36 -25.22
N LEU A 349 22.68 45.11 -26.19
CA LEU A 349 23.88 45.93 -26.41
C LEU A 349 23.66 46.93 -27.54
N ASN A 350 24.30 48.10 -27.42
CA ASN A 350 24.32 49.09 -28.49
C ASN A 350 25.65 49.86 -28.55
N ASN A 351 25.74 50.87 -29.42
CA ASN A 351 26.96 51.66 -29.59
C ASN A 351 27.44 52.41 -28.33
N LYS A 352 26.54 52.67 -27.37
CA LYS A 352 26.84 53.34 -26.10
C LYS A 352 27.10 52.33 -24.97
N ASN A 353 26.35 51.23 -24.97
CA ASN A 353 26.46 50.15 -23.98
C ASN A 353 26.97 48.89 -24.69
N LYS A 354 28.28 48.81 -24.86
CA LYS A 354 28.92 47.85 -25.77
C LYS A 354 29.16 46.46 -25.18
N THR A 355 29.02 46.32 -23.87
CA THR A 355 29.32 45.09 -23.12
C THR A 355 28.31 44.94 -22.00
N PHE A 356 27.97 43.70 -21.66
CA PHE A 356 27.30 43.41 -20.40
C PHE A 356 28.27 43.58 -19.22
N SER A 357 27.70 43.67 -18.02
CA SER A 357 28.41 43.66 -16.75
C SER A 357 27.73 42.71 -15.76
N LEU A 358 28.31 42.52 -14.57
CA LEU A 358 27.74 41.71 -13.51
C LEU A 358 27.28 42.57 -12.32
N THR A 359 26.07 42.33 -11.82
CA THR A 359 25.51 42.93 -10.62
C THR A 359 24.85 41.87 -9.75
N ASN A 360 24.51 42.22 -8.51
CA ASN A 360 23.94 41.27 -7.57
C ASN A 360 22.48 40.90 -7.83
N ASN A 361 21.79 41.62 -8.71
CA ASN A 361 20.35 41.44 -8.96
C ASN A 361 19.95 41.50 -10.44
N GLY A 362 20.93 41.66 -11.35
CA GLY A 362 20.70 41.74 -12.79
C GLY A 362 20.34 43.16 -13.27
N GLU A 363 20.29 44.15 -12.38
CA GLU A 363 19.86 45.51 -12.71
C GLU A 363 21.01 46.46 -13.00
N GLY A 364 20.77 47.42 -13.90
CA GLY A 364 21.70 48.52 -14.18
C GLY A 364 23.03 48.04 -14.77
N SER A 365 24.14 48.62 -14.32
CA SER A 365 25.48 48.25 -14.81
C SER A 365 26.55 48.43 -13.74
N SER A 366 27.65 47.68 -13.91
CA SER A 366 28.85 47.78 -13.11
C SER A 366 30.10 47.83 -14.00
N SER A 367 31.28 47.87 -13.37
CA SER A 367 32.56 47.65 -14.06
C SER A 367 33.00 46.20 -14.07
N ASP A 368 32.26 45.30 -13.42
CA ASP A 368 32.60 43.90 -13.34
C ASP A 368 32.13 43.17 -14.59
N THR A 369 33.04 42.41 -15.20
CA THR A 369 32.80 41.62 -16.42
C THR A 369 33.38 40.22 -16.28
N THR A 370 33.72 39.79 -15.05
CA THR A 370 34.35 38.51 -14.79
C THR A 370 33.48 37.70 -13.85
N PHE A 371 32.87 36.62 -14.36
CA PHE A 371 32.03 35.73 -13.57
C PHE A 371 32.92 34.91 -12.64
N ASN A 372 32.67 34.95 -11.33
CA ASN A 372 33.52 34.28 -10.34
C ASN A 372 32.90 32.93 -9.93
N SER A 373 33.58 31.82 -10.22
CA SER A 373 33.01 30.44 -10.15
C SER A 373 32.78 29.81 -8.80
N LEU A 374 32.99 30.52 -7.70
CA LEU A 374 32.82 29.95 -6.38
C LEU A 374 32.06 30.97 -5.55
N PRO A 375 30.72 31.02 -5.70
CA PRO A 375 29.94 31.92 -4.87
C PRO A 375 30.15 31.50 -3.42
N THR A 376 30.76 32.37 -2.64
CA THR A 376 30.62 32.29 -1.18
C THR A 376 29.20 32.77 -0.90
N ALA A 377 28.47 32.15 0.04
CA ALA A 377 27.12 32.60 0.39
C ALA A 377 27.06 34.15 0.50
N GLY A 378 26.24 34.79 -0.34
CA GLY A 378 26.13 36.25 -0.45
C GLY A 378 26.86 36.93 -1.63
N THR A 379 27.63 36.20 -2.46
CA THR A 379 28.11 36.72 -3.75
C THR A 379 27.20 36.23 -4.88
N HIS A 380 26.63 37.19 -5.62
CA HIS A 380 25.63 36.99 -6.66
C HIS A 380 26.12 37.71 -7.93
N ASP A 381 26.34 36.97 -9.02
CA ASP A 381 26.80 37.50 -10.29
C ASP A 381 25.68 37.28 -11.33
N MET A 382 24.78 38.25 -11.46
CA MET A 382 23.78 38.29 -12.53
C MET A 382 24.21 39.25 -13.63
N VAL A 383 24.02 38.87 -14.88
CA VAL A 383 24.35 39.67 -16.06
C VAL A 383 23.37 40.85 -16.15
N SER A 384 23.88 42.04 -16.45
CA SER A 384 23.11 43.27 -16.48
C SER A 384 23.56 44.25 -17.58
N ASN A 385 22.67 45.16 -17.97
CA ASN A 385 22.99 46.36 -18.75
C ASN A 385 22.07 47.54 -18.40
N ASN A 386 22.55 48.78 -18.63
CA ASN A 386 21.69 49.97 -18.53
C ASN A 386 20.69 50.12 -19.70
N LEU A 387 20.84 49.31 -20.75
CA LEU A 387 19.87 49.25 -21.84
C LEU A 387 18.93 48.08 -21.61
N GLU A 388 17.82 48.38 -20.96
CA GLU A 388 16.63 47.53 -21.02
C GLU A 388 16.04 47.57 -22.44
N ASP A 389 15.56 46.43 -22.91
CA ASP A 389 14.90 46.29 -24.20
C ASP A 389 13.56 45.57 -24.05
N TRP A 390 12.80 45.47 -25.12
CA TRP A 390 11.50 44.84 -25.08
C TRP A 390 11.57 43.32 -25.18
N VAL A 391 10.59 42.66 -24.56
CA VAL A 391 10.46 41.21 -24.49
C VAL A 391 9.30 40.74 -25.38
N SER A 392 9.51 39.64 -26.08
CA SER A 392 8.49 39.00 -26.91
C SER A 392 7.92 37.71 -26.28
N ALA A 393 7.59 37.69 -24.99
CA ALA A 393 7.07 36.48 -24.34
C ALA A 393 5.60 36.22 -24.76
N THR A 394 5.37 35.10 -25.42
CA THR A 394 4.09 34.63 -25.94
C THR A 394 4.05 33.11 -25.91
N GLN A 395 2.88 32.52 -26.15
CA GLN A 395 2.71 31.06 -26.27
C GLN A 395 3.57 30.38 -27.35
N THR A 396 4.19 31.14 -28.25
CA THR A 396 4.97 30.57 -29.37
C THR A 396 6.39 31.13 -29.49
N THR A 397 6.73 32.13 -28.68
CA THR A 397 8.03 32.81 -28.73
C THR A 397 8.39 33.36 -27.36
N ASN A 398 9.65 33.22 -26.96
CA ASN A 398 10.25 33.92 -25.82
C ASN A 398 11.58 34.53 -26.27
N GLY A 399 11.63 35.86 -26.43
CA GLY A 399 12.73 36.54 -27.11
C GLY A 399 12.96 37.99 -26.65
N VAL A 400 14.00 38.60 -27.21
CA VAL A 400 14.48 39.95 -26.89
C VAL A 400 14.52 40.77 -28.15
N ALA A 401 14.00 42.00 -28.09
CA ALA A 401 13.97 42.94 -29.20
C ALA A 401 13.39 42.37 -30.53
N GLY A 402 12.66 41.26 -30.45
CA GLY A 402 12.23 40.40 -31.54
C GLY A 402 11.89 39.01 -31.00
N ASP A 403 11.52 38.07 -31.87
CA ASP A 403 11.06 36.72 -31.49
C ASP A 403 12.19 35.72 -31.20
N THR A 404 13.42 36.19 -31.02
CA THR A 404 14.63 35.39 -30.86
C THR A 404 15.55 36.00 -29.81
N ILE A 405 16.57 35.26 -29.39
CA ILE A 405 17.74 35.79 -28.66
C ILE A 405 18.94 35.71 -29.61
N GLN A 406 19.58 36.85 -29.85
CA GLN A 406 20.70 37.04 -30.76
C GLN A 406 21.93 37.59 -30.03
N LYS A 407 23.00 37.83 -30.78
CA LYS A 407 24.23 38.45 -30.29
C LYS A 407 23.94 39.75 -29.54
N GLY A 408 24.40 39.83 -28.29
CA GLY A 408 24.24 41.01 -27.45
C GLY A 408 22.85 41.17 -26.85
N GLU A 409 22.04 40.12 -26.81
CA GLU A 409 20.73 40.09 -26.15
C GLU A 409 20.77 39.17 -24.92
N LEU A 410 19.99 39.52 -23.91
CA LEU A 410 19.85 38.83 -22.64
C LEU A 410 18.37 38.78 -22.27
N LEU A 411 17.83 37.58 -22.07
CA LEU A 411 16.50 37.36 -21.52
C LEU A 411 16.63 36.94 -20.05
N THR A 412 15.94 37.62 -19.14
CA THR A 412 15.93 37.31 -17.70
C THR A 412 14.55 36.83 -17.30
N LEU A 413 14.48 35.71 -16.59
CA LEU A 413 13.27 35.12 -16.03
C LEU A 413 13.38 35.12 -14.50
N ARG A 414 12.31 35.50 -13.81
CA ARG A 414 12.17 35.37 -12.35
C ARG A 414 10.81 34.79 -11.97
N PHE A 415 10.79 33.97 -10.92
CA PHE A 415 9.63 33.17 -10.54
C PHE A 415 8.93 33.74 -9.30
N PHE A 416 7.59 33.77 -9.33
CA PHE A 416 6.78 34.31 -8.25
C PHE A 416 5.55 33.46 -7.99
N ASN A 417 5.14 33.38 -6.73
CA ASN A 417 3.91 32.75 -6.30
C ASN A 417 2.69 33.70 -6.31
N SER A 418 2.85 34.90 -6.88
CA SER A 418 1.81 35.92 -6.95
C SER A 418 2.08 36.94 -8.06
N ASN A 419 1.02 37.66 -8.46
CA ASN A 419 1.14 38.72 -9.47
C ASN A 419 1.92 39.93 -8.91
N VAL A 420 3.18 40.08 -9.36
CA VAL A 420 4.07 41.19 -9.00
C VAL A 420 3.89 42.45 -9.88
N GLY A 421 3.05 42.38 -10.92
CA GLY A 421 2.82 43.45 -11.87
C GLY A 421 3.97 43.71 -12.85
N ILE A 422 3.85 44.79 -13.64
CA ILE A 422 4.77 45.13 -14.75
C ILE A 422 5.24 46.60 -14.75
N GLN A 423 5.04 47.34 -13.66
CA GLN A 423 5.41 48.76 -13.58
C GLN A 423 6.91 48.96 -13.35
N SER A 424 7.53 48.02 -12.67
CA SER A 424 8.96 47.94 -12.40
C SER A 424 9.33 46.47 -12.24
N GLU A 425 10.57 46.14 -12.59
CA GLU A 425 11.11 44.81 -12.43
C GLU A 425 11.09 44.38 -10.97
N ALA A 426 10.55 43.19 -10.70
CA ALA A 426 10.54 42.59 -9.38
C ALA A 426 11.82 41.76 -9.23
N THR A 427 12.67 42.11 -8.27
CA THR A 427 14.02 41.53 -8.15
C THR A 427 14.15 40.49 -7.04
N THR A 428 13.07 40.20 -6.31
CA THR A 428 13.04 39.22 -5.22
C THR A 428 12.02 38.13 -5.56
N PRO A 429 12.46 37.00 -6.14
CA PRO A 429 11.59 35.87 -6.45
C PRO A 429 10.82 35.34 -5.23
N THR A 430 9.65 34.75 -5.47
CA THR A 430 8.80 34.13 -4.42
C THR A 430 8.27 32.75 -4.80
N ALA A 431 8.69 32.19 -5.94
CA ALA A 431 8.49 30.79 -6.29
C ALA A 431 9.80 30.14 -6.75
N THR A 432 9.82 28.81 -6.80
CA THR A 432 10.96 28.01 -7.22
C THR A 432 10.55 26.87 -8.16
N ALA A 433 11.52 26.33 -8.89
CA ALA A 433 11.35 25.15 -9.74
C ALA A 433 12.53 24.20 -9.58
N GLY A 434 12.28 22.88 -9.61
CA GLY A 434 13.31 21.86 -9.50
C GLY A 434 14.11 21.67 -10.79
N ALA A 435 13.41 21.57 -11.92
CA ALA A 435 13.98 21.41 -13.24
C ALA A 435 13.42 22.46 -14.21
N MET A 436 14.14 22.68 -15.30
CA MET A 436 13.74 23.56 -16.39
C MET A 436 14.04 22.87 -17.72
N ALA A 437 13.10 22.95 -18.66
CA ALA A 437 13.27 22.47 -20.02
C ALA A 437 13.01 23.62 -21.00
N ILE A 438 13.94 23.87 -21.94
CA ILE A 438 13.83 24.96 -22.91
C ILE A 438 13.73 24.36 -24.31
N LYS A 439 12.58 24.56 -24.95
CA LYS A 439 12.33 24.14 -26.33
C LYS A 439 12.68 25.26 -27.30
N PHE A 440 13.46 24.92 -28.29
CA PHE A 440 13.90 25.80 -29.36
C PHE A 440 13.37 25.31 -30.72
N ASP A 441 13.07 26.26 -31.60
CA ASP A 441 12.82 26.04 -33.03
C ASP A 441 14.06 26.47 -33.84
N GLY A 442 14.43 25.67 -34.83
CA GLY A 442 15.47 26.00 -35.80
C GLY A 442 16.91 25.76 -35.34
N ILE A 443 17.14 24.92 -34.32
CA ILE A 443 18.50 24.55 -33.90
C ILE A 443 19.16 23.66 -34.96
N GLY A 444 20.26 24.16 -35.52
CA GLY A 444 21.16 23.46 -36.43
C GLY A 444 22.24 22.64 -35.70
N ASN A 445 23.48 22.74 -36.22
CA ASN A 445 24.63 21.92 -35.82
C ASN A 445 25.73 22.69 -35.07
N SER A 446 25.54 23.97 -34.80
CA SER A 446 26.56 24.80 -34.12
C SER A 446 26.02 25.60 -32.96
N GLU A 447 24.71 25.82 -32.92
CA GLU A 447 24.04 26.65 -31.93
C GLU A 447 24.32 26.13 -30.52
N ASP A 448 24.88 26.99 -29.70
CA ASP A 448 25.08 26.80 -28.27
C ASP A 448 24.47 27.97 -27.47
N LEU A 449 24.58 27.90 -26.14
CA LEU A 449 24.07 28.95 -25.27
C LEU A 449 24.75 29.00 -23.91
N MET A 450 24.58 30.15 -23.25
CA MET A 450 24.94 30.39 -21.87
C MET A 450 23.68 30.60 -21.04
N LEU A 451 23.60 29.91 -19.90
CA LEU A 451 22.59 30.10 -18.88
C LEU A 451 23.24 30.63 -17.59
N ILE A 452 22.59 31.58 -16.95
CA ILE A 452 22.96 32.05 -15.60
C ILE A 452 21.81 31.70 -14.67
N LEU A 453 22.02 30.67 -13.85
CA LEU A 453 21.03 30.18 -12.91
C LEU A 453 21.04 31.04 -11.66
N ASN A 454 19.87 31.54 -11.27
CA ASN A 454 19.64 32.14 -9.96
C ASN A 454 19.04 31.07 -9.05
N LEU A 455 19.82 30.64 -8.06
CA LEU A 455 19.54 29.47 -7.23
C LEU A 455 19.27 29.87 -5.79
N VAL A 456 18.46 29.09 -5.09
CA VAL A 456 18.19 29.23 -3.65
C VAL A 456 18.12 27.87 -2.96
N ASP A 457 18.69 27.80 -1.77
CA ASP A 457 18.53 26.71 -0.81
C ASP A 457 17.53 27.22 0.24
N ASN A 458 16.46 26.43 0.46
CA ASN A 458 15.33 26.76 1.34
C ASN A 458 15.66 26.56 2.84
N GLY A 459 16.93 26.39 3.19
CA GLY A 459 17.37 26.32 4.57
C GLY A 459 16.92 25.05 5.29
N ALA A 460 16.88 25.11 6.61
CA ALA A 460 16.60 23.94 7.43
C ALA A 460 15.10 23.62 7.57
N ASP A 461 14.24 24.60 7.26
CA ASP A 461 12.79 24.43 7.32
C ASP A 461 12.17 23.97 5.98
N ASN A 462 12.95 23.95 4.90
CA ASN A 462 12.51 23.63 3.54
C ASN A 462 11.36 24.52 3.04
N ILE A 463 11.22 25.73 3.59
CA ILE A 463 10.17 26.70 3.22
C ILE A 463 10.83 27.89 2.54
N PHE A 464 10.56 28.08 1.24
CA PHE A 464 11.06 29.24 0.53
C PHE A 464 10.44 30.56 1.04
N GLY A 465 11.27 31.60 1.15
CA GLY A 465 10.90 32.95 1.58
C GLY A 465 11.14 33.23 3.07
N THR A 466 11.88 32.35 3.77
CA THR A 466 12.18 32.46 5.20
C THR A 466 13.57 33.08 5.42
N GLY A 467 13.96 33.22 6.70
CA GLY A 467 15.16 33.98 7.06
C GLY A 467 16.47 33.21 6.91
N ASP A 468 16.40 31.90 6.73
CA ASP A 468 17.53 30.99 6.56
C ASP A 468 17.83 30.60 5.11
N ASP A 469 17.02 31.08 4.16
CA ASP A 469 17.28 30.93 2.72
C ASP A 469 18.66 31.46 2.34
N THR A 470 19.40 30.71 1.52
CA THR A 470 20.66 31.17 0.94
C THR A 470 20.64 31.08 -0.58
N SER A 471 20.94 32.20 -1.25
CA SER A 471 20.96 32.28 -2.71
C SER A 471 22.39 32.33 -3.27
N ILE A 472 22.57 31.72 -4.44
CA ILE A 472 23.80 31.74 -5.24
C ILE A 472 23.50 31.90 -6.73
N THR A 473 24.55 32.10 -7.53
CA THR A 473 24.47 32.05 -9.00
C THR A 473 25.43 31.00 -9.55
N ARG A 474 25.01 30.29 -10.61
CA ARG A 474 25.88 29.38 -11.37
C ARG A 474 25.74 29.64 -12.86
N ALA A 475 26.86 29.62 -13.58
CA ALA A 475 26.85 29.69 -15.03
C ALA A 475 26.85 28.28 -15.61
N VAL A 476 26.09 28.04 -16.67
CA VAL A 476 26.06 26.79 -17.42
C VAL A 476 26.31 27.11 -18.89
N TYR A 477 27.26 26.40 -19.49
CA TYR A 477 27.46 26.36 -20.92
C TYR A 477 26.78 25.12 -21.46
N VAL A 478 25.97 25.31 -22.50
CA VAL A 478 25.24 24.23 -23.15
C VAL A 478 25.72 24.14 -24.58
N SER A 479 26.53 23.13 -24.87
CA SER A 479 27.03 22.91 -26.24
C SER A 479 25.92 22.37 -27.15
N ASN A 480 26.08 22.52 -28.46
CA ASN A 480 25.13 21.94 -29.42
C ASN A 480 24.94 20.41 -29.27
N ALA A 481 25.96 19.70 -28.79
CA ALA A 481 25.91 18.25 -28.59
C ALA A 481 24.99 17.86 -27.43
N ASP A 482 24.78 18.78 -26.49
CA ASP A 482 23.96 18.56 -25.29
C ASP A 482 22.49 18.94 -25.51
N ILE A 483 22.17 19.53 -26.67
CA ILE A 483 20.80 19.82 -27.07
C ILE A 483 20.16 18.54 -27.64
N PHE A 484 19.11 18.06 -27.00
CA PHE A 484 18.29 16.96 -27.52
C PHE A 484 17.64 17.34 -28.83
N LYS A 485 17.72 16.43 -29.81
CA LYS A 485 17.07 16.58 -31.12
C LYS A 485 15.87 15.63 -31.20
N LYS A 486 15.11 15.74 -32.30
CA LYS A 486 13.99 14.83 -32.61
C LYS A 486 14.28 13.36 -32.33
N GLY A 487 13.40 12.73 -31.57
CA GLY A 487 13.48 11.31 -31.20
C GLY A 487 14.51 11.01 -30.12
N GLN A 488 15.11 12.02 -29.49
CA GLN A 488 16.09 11.86 -28.41
C GLN A 488 15.55 12.30 -27.04
N VAL A 489 14.37 12.93 -26.98
CA VAL A 489 13.79 13.41 -25.72
C VAL A 489 13.59 12.22 -24.76
N PRO A 490 14.18 12.25 -23.55
CA PRO A 490 14.08 11.16 -22.58
C PRO A 490 12.74 11.21 -21.84
N THR A 491 12.32 10.07 -21.28
CA THR A 491 11.26 10.01 -20.26
C THR A 491 11.77 10.68 -18.97
N PRO A 492 10.95 11.41 -18.20
CA PRO A 492 9.52 11.69 -18.44
C PRO A 492 9.22 12.76 -19.50
N TYR A 493 10.16 13.67 -19.80
CA TYR A 493 9.98 14.81 -20.73
C TYR A 493 9.44 14.48 -22.12
N SER A 494 9.54 13.23 -22.58
CA SER A 494 9.02 12.77 -23.87
C SER A 494 7.49 12.81 -24.01
N SER A 495 6.73 12.85 -22.91
CA SER A 495 5.28 13.10 -22.94
C SER A 495 4.96 14.58 -23.11
N GLU A 496 5.77 15.44 -22.51
CA GLU A 496 5.54 16.90 -22.46
C GLU A 496 6.10 17.63 -23.69
N PHE A 497 7.24 17.19 -24.22
CA PHE A 497 7.92 17.86 -25.31
C PHE A 497 7.97 17.02 -26.58
N THR A 498 7.16 17.41 -27.56
CA THR A 498 7.29 16.91 -28.94
C THR A 498 8.22 17.81 -29.76
N LEU A 499 9.30 17.24 -30.30
CA LEU A 499 10.24 17.92 -31.19
C LEU A 499 10.01 17.55 -32.66
N ASP A 500 9.98 18.55 -33.53
CA ASP A 500 9.92 18.36 -34.98
C ASP A 500 11.31 18.37 -35.66
N ASN A 501 11.34 18.55 -36.99
CA ASN A 501 12.61 18.64 -37.72
C ASN A 501 13.23 20.02 -37.55
N ASN A 502 14.33 20.07 -36.80
CA ASN A 502 15.14 21.24 -36.40
C ASN A 502 14.75 21.84 -35.04
N ASP A 503 13.83 21.23 -34.31
CA ASP A 503 13.65 21.55 -32.90
C ASP A 503 14.82 21.05 -32.05
N GLY A 504 15.10 21.79 -30.98
CA GLY A 504 16.04 21.40 -29.93
C GLY A 504 15.38 21.47 -28.56
N LEU A 505 15.82 20.63 -27.62
CA LEU A 505 15.41 20.70 -26.22
C LEU A 505 16.65 20.67 -25.32
N VAL A 506 16.71 21.61 -24.39
CA VAL A 506 17.69 21.62 -23.31
C VAL A 506 16.95 21.29 -22.03
N ILE A 507 17.47 20.37 -21.22
CA ILE A 507 16.91 20.00 -19.92
C ILE A 507 17.98 20.28 -18.88
N LEU A 508 17.59 20.97 -17.80
CA LEU A 508 18.40 21.13 -16.59
C LEU A 508 17.62 20.57 -15.41
N GLU A 509 18.20 19.60 -14.73
CA GLU A 509 17.71 19.01 -13.49
C GLU A 509 18.54 19.47 -12.28
N GLN A 510 18.04 19.29 -11.06
CA GLN A 510 18.75 19.71 -9.85
C GLN A 510 20.18 19.15 -9.77
N ASN A 511 20.39 17.91 -10.18
CA ASN A 511 21.69 17.26 -10.17
C ASN A 511 22.68 17.81 -11.23
N ASP A 512 22.24 18.66 -12.16
CA ASP A 512 23.13 19.37 -13.08
C ASP A 512 23.84 20.55 -12.44
N TYR A 513 23.16 21.21 -11.50
CA TYR A 513 23.67 22.41 -10.86
C TYR A 513 23.89 22.25 -9.36
N ASN A 514 23.61 21.09 -8.77
CA ASN A 514 23.94 20.73 -7.38
C ASN A 514 25.11 19.75 -7.29
N THR A 515 25.83 19.83 -6.18
CA THR A 515 26.80 18.81 -5.76
C THR A 515 26.26 18.00 -4.59
N ALA A 516 26.99 16.95 -4.19
CA ALA A 516 26.56 16.10 -3.07
C ALA A 516 26.38 16.92 -1.78
N GLY A 517 25.15 16.92 -1.26
CA GLY A 517 24.76 17.67 -0.05
C GLY A 517 24.29 19.11 -0.31
N GLU A 518 24.13 19.50 -1.57
CA GLU A 518 23.46 20.76 -1.95
C GLU A 518 22.02 20.46 -2.38
N GLU A 519 21.09 21.32 -1.95
CA GLU A 519 19.65 21.21 -2.20
C GLU A 519 19.11 22.48 -2.89
N TYR A 520 19.94 23.15 -3.70
CA TYR A 520 19.49 24.36 -4.39
C TYR A 520 18.38 24.04 -5.41
N VAL A 521 17.46 24.98 -5.57
CA VAL A 521 16.41 25.01 -6.60
C VAL A 521 16.46 26.33 -7.39
N LEU A 522 15.85 26.35 -8.57
CA LEU A 522 15.82 27.54 -9.43
C LEU A 522 14.80 28.55 -8.89
N GLN A 523 15.19 29.81 -8.77
CA GLN A 523 14.29 30.95 -8.51
C GLN A 523 14.28 31.98 -9.66
N GLY A 524 15.10 31.73 -10.69
CA GLY A 524 15.17 32.48 -11.93
C GLY A 524 16.33 32.03 -12.80
N VAL A 525 16.32 32.43 -14.07
CA VAL A 525 17.37 32.07 -15.05
C VAL A 525 17.58 33.24 -16.01
N GLN A 526 18.82 33.49 -16.42
CA GLN A 526 19.12 34.35 -17.55
C GLN A 526 19.64 33.55 -18.73
N ILE A 527 19.18 33.87 -19.93
CA ILE A 527 19.46 33.14 -21.16
C ILE A 527 20.17 34.08 -22.15
N MET A 528 21.30 33.64 -22.67
CA MET A 528 22.06 34.31 -23.72
C MET A 528 22.58 33.28 -24.73
N GLN A 529 22.73 33.67 -26.00
CA GLN A 529 23.40 32.79 -26.98
C GLN A 529 24.91 32.56 -26.72
N SER A 530 25.60 33.44 -26.00
CA SER A 530 27.04 33.37 -25.70
C SER A 530 27.40 34.37 -24.61
N GLY A 531 28.66 34.40 -24.16
CA GLY A 531 29.12 35.26 -23.07
C GLY A 531 29.09 36.77 -23.36
N ASN A 532 28.96 37.22 -24.61
CA ASN A 532 28.75 38.64 -24.98
C ASN A 532 29.68 39.68 -24.30
N GLY A 533 30.92 39.29 -23.99
CA GLY A 533 31.91 40.16 -23.33
C GLY A 533 32.05 39.96 -21.82
N ILE A 534 31.19 39.14 -21.20
CA ILE A 534 31.48 38.53 -19.91
C ILE A 534 32.55 37.45 -20.11
N THR A 535 33.48 37.38 -19.18
CA THR A 535 34.55 36.39 -19.17
C THR A 535 34.46 35.54 -17.91
N GLY A 536 34.92 34.30 -17.99
CA GLY A 536 35.01 33.39 -16.86
C GLY A 536 35.93 32.25 -17.25
N ASN A 537 37.00 32.03 -16.48
CA ASN A 537 38.02 31.02 -16.80
C ASN A 537 37.82 29.78 -15.93
N GLY A 538 37.24 28.72 -16.52
CA GLY A 538 36.84 27.50 -15.80
C GLY A 538 35.76 27.79 -14.76
N THR A 539 34.68 28.44 -15.19
CA THR A 539 33.64 28.96 -14.29
C THR A 539 32.22 28.52 -14.62
N ALA A 540 31.99 28.03 -15.83
CA ALA A 540 30.69 27.53 -16.25
C ALA A 540 30.66 26.01 -16.14
N ILE A 541 29.52 25.48 -15.70
CA ILE A 541 29.21 24.06 -15.75
C ILE A 541 29.10 23.67 -17.22
N ASP A 542 29.80 22.62 -17.62
CA ASP A 542 29.59 21.98 -18.92
C ASP A 542 28.39 21.03 -18.77
N LEU A 543 27.26 21.36 -19.43
CA LEU A 543 26.04 20.57 -19.28
C LEU A 543 26.26 19.15 -19.80
N ASN A 544 25.98 18.15 -18.98
CA ASN A 544 25.82 16.77 -19.42
C ASN A 544 24.37 16.58 -19.85
N ARG A 545 24.16 16.21 -21.11
CA ARG A 545 22.81 15.95 -21.64
C ARG A 545 22.01 14.87 -20.91
N THR A 546 22.66 13.94 -20.22
CA THR A 546 21.97 12.77 -19.65
C THR A 546 21.04 13.20 -18.51
N THR A 547 19.81 12.69 -18.46
CA THR A 547 18.83 13.02 -17.40
C THR A 547 18.70 11.93 -16.34
N GLY A 548 17.98 12.23 -15.26
CA GLY A 548 17.71 11.35 -14.12
C GLY A 548 18.89 11.23 -13.15
N ALA A 549 18.75 10.41 -12.11
CA ALA A 549 19.71 10.31 -10.99
C ALA A 549 21.18 10.06 -11.40
N GLY A 550 21.42 9.41 -12.53
CA GLY A 550 22.77 9.14 -13.06
C GLY A 550 23.29 10.18 -14.07
N GLY A 551 22.51 11.22 -14.36
CA GLY A 551 22.74 12.16 -15.46
C GLY A 551 23.48 13.45 -15.11
N GLY A 552 23.63 13.78 -13.82
CA GLY A 552 24.10 15.09 -13.38
C GLY A 552 25.42 15.58 -14.00
N SER A 553 25.44 16.88 -14.29
CA SER A 553 26.61 17.65 -14.69
C SER A 553 27.60 17.88 -13.53
N ASN A 554 28.85 18.24 -13.85
CA ASN A 554 29.87 18.48 -12.83
C ASN A 554 29.91 19.95 -12.41
N ALA A 555 29.34 20.26 -11.25
CA ALA A 555 29.21 21.64 -10.78
C ALA A 555 30.44 22.21 -10.02
N THR A 556 31.52 21.44 -9.82
CA THR A 556 32.71 21.92 -9.05
C THR A 556 34.05 21.74 -9.74
N THR A 557 34.17 20.73 -10.60
CA THR A 557 35.43 20.37 -11.26
C THR A 557 35.18 20.21 -12.76
N SER A 558 36.23 20.33 -13.58
CA SER A 558 36.08 20.30 -15.05
C SER A 558 35.15 21.37 -15.61
N LEU A 559 34.97 22.48 -14.89
CA LEU A 559 34.26 23.67 -15.37
C LEU A 559 34.94 24.21 -16.63
N VAL A 560 34.13 24.75 -17.53
CA VAL A 560 34.57 25.31 -18.81
C VAL A 560 34.57 26.83 -18.77
N ASN A 561 35.20 27.43 -19.78
CA ASN A 561 35.20 28.87 -19.93
C ASN A 561 33.82 29.35 -20.38
N PHE A 562 33.49 30.60 -20.06
CA PHE A 562 32.39 31.27 -20.73
C PHE A 562 32.60 31.24 -22.24
N ASP A 563 31.52 30.98 -22.96
CA ASP A 563 31.56 30.99 -24.42
C ASP A 563 31.83 32.41 -24.96
N GLY A 564 32.63 32.48 -26.02
CA GLY A 564 33.03 33.72 -26.64
C GLY A 564 31.94 34.27 -27.55
N ALA A 565 31.83 35.60 -27.66
CA ALA A 565 30.79 36.22 -28.49
C ALA A 565 30.81 35.73 -29.95
N ASP A 566 29.70 35.17 -30.39
CA ASP A 566 29.49 34.54 -31.68
C ASP A 566 28.26 35.16 -32.39
N ASN A 567 27.55 34.46 -33.28
CA ASN A 567 26.37 35.02 -33.97
C ASN A 567 25.19 34.04 -34.04
N ASP A 568 25.11 33.11 -33.10
CA ASP A 568 23.98 32.20 -33.01
C ASP A 568 22.67 32.95 -32.73
N VAL A 569 21.58 32.32 -33.16
CA VAL A 569 20.22 32.85 -33.04
C VAL A 569 19.36 31.77 -32.46
N LEU A 570 18.81 32.02 -31.28
CA LEU A 570 17.99 31.07 -30.54
C LEU A 570 16.53 31.51 -30.58
N LYS A 571 15.65 30.66 -31.10
CA LYS A 571 14.21 30.90 -31.06
C LYS A 571 13.58 29.97 -30.04
N ILE A 572 13.31 30.49 -28.85
CA ILE A 572 12.63 29.72 -27.80
C ILE A 572 11.13 29.71 -28.10
N THR A 573 10.55 28.51 -28.23
CA THR A 573 9.11 28.34 -28.47
C THR A 573 8.36 27.92 -27.22
N ASP A 574 9.05 27.31 -26.26
CA ASP A 574 8.48 26.95 -24.97
C ASP A 574 9.55 26.82 -23.91
N ILE A 575 9.17 27.02 -22.66
CA ILE A 575 9.95 26.79 -21.45
C ILE A 575 9.03 26.07 -20.46
N GLY A 576 9.42 24.88 -20.06
CA GLY A 576 8.77 24.11 -19.00
C GLY A 576 9.52 24.23 -17.68
N PHE A 577 8.79 24.25 -16.58
CA PHE A 577 9.33 24.23 -15.22
C PHE A 577 8.72 23.07 -14.45
N SER A 578 9.53 22.28 -13.74
CA SER A 578 8.97 21.27 -12.84
C SER A 578 8.65 21.89 -11.48
N THR A 579 7.38 21.95 -11.14
CA THR A 579 6.92 22.24 -9.78
C THR A 579 6.67 20.92 -9.06
N THR A 580 6.95 20.85 -7.77
CA THR A 580 6.59 19.67 -6.97
C THR A 580 5.14 19.84 -6.56
N VAL A 581 4.23 19.14 -7.24
CA VAL A 581 2.81 19.16 -6.89
C VAL A 581 2.59 18.09 -5.83
N THR A 582 2.03 18.47 -4.69
CA THR A 582 1.51 17.48 -3.73
C THR A 582 0.24 16.89 -4.32
N GLU A 583 0.22 15.59 -4.52
CA GLU A 583 -0.99 14.84 -4.87
C GLU A 583 -1.45 13.97 -3.71
N THR A 584 -2.69 13.47 -3.82
CA THR A 584 -3.30 12.56 -2.85
C THR A 584 -3.43 11.20 -3.55
N PRO A 585 -2.47 10.27 -3.35
CA PRO A 585 -2.49 8.98 -4.02
C PRO A 585 -3.71 8.15 -3.64
N GLU A 586 -4.13 7.30 -4.55
CA GLU A 586 -5.14 6.26 -4.30
C GLU A 586 -4.45 4.94 -3.91
N ALA A 587 -5.10 4.14 -3.08
CA ALA A 587 -4.65 2.78 -2.75
C ALA A 587 -5.76 1.76 -2.89
N HIS A 588 -5.45 0.62 -3.49
CA HIS A 588 -6.31 -0.55 -3.56
C HIS A 588 -5.67 -1.65 -2.71
N LEU A 589 -6.25 -1.94 -1.56
CA LEU A 589 -5.74 -2.87 -0.54
C LEU A 589 -6.59 -4.14 -0.51
N ASP A 590 -5.93 -5.27 -0.26
CA ASP A 590 -6.55 -6.59 -0.09
C ASP A 590 -6.02 -7.22 1.20
N PHE A 591 -6.89 -7.31 2.20
CA PHE A 591 -6.61 -8.00 3.46
C PHE A 591 -7.09 -9.45 3.34
N ALA A 592 -6.15 -10.39 3.42
CA ALA A 592 -6.42 -11.82 3.28
C ALA A 592 -6.27 -12.53 4.64
N PHE A 593 -7.28 -13.30 5.06
CA PHE A 593 -7.24 -14.01 6.34
C PHE A 593 -7.97 -15.37 6.26
N GLN A 594 -7.69 -16.23 7.22
CA GLN A 594 -8.45 -17.44 7.51
C GLN A 594 -8.76 -17.41 9.00
N VAL A 595 -9.88 -18.01 9.39
CA VAL A 595 -10.16 -18.34 10.78
C VAL A 595 -10.05 -19.84 11.02
N GLU A 596 -9.63 -20.20 12.23
CA GLU A 596 -9.52 -21.54 12.78
C GLU A 596 -10.23 -21.65 14.14
N ASP A 597 -10.73 -22.84 14.42
CA ASP A 597 -11.31 -23.22 15.72
C ASP A 597 -10.25 -23.83 16.66
N ALA A 598 -10.66 -24.52 17.72
CA ALA A 598 -9.75 -24.94 18.77
C ALA A 598 -8.94 -26.20 18.44
N ASP A 599 -9.40 -27.02 17.50
CA ASP A 599 -8.64 -28.17 17.02
C ASP A 599 -7.94 -27.95 15.67
N ALA A 600 -8.00 -26.70 15.19
CA ALA A 600 -7.25 -26.10 14.09
C ALA A 600 -7.80 -26.39 12.70
N ASP A 601 -9.09 -26.71 12.63
CA ASP A 601 -9.85 -26.74 11.40
C ASP A 601 -9.96 -25.32 10.82
N GLN A 602 -9.81 -25.17 9.50
CA GLN A 602 -9.65 -23.84 8.89
C GLN A 602 -10.69 -23.54 7.80
N THR A 603 -11.17 -22.30 7.82
CA THR A 603 -11.92 -21.73 6.69
C THR A 603 -11.05 -21.57 5.43
N ALA A 604 -11.70 -21.47 4.27
CA ALA A 604 -11.04 -20.95 3.07
C ALA A 604 -10.62 -19.49 3.26
N VAL A 605 -9.58 -19.06 2.54
CA VAL A 605 -9.09 -17.67 2.58
C VAL A 605 -10.20 -16.69 2.22
N GLN A 606 -10.43 -15.73 3.10
CA GLN A 606 -11.34 -14.61 2.95
C GLN A 606 -10.58 -13.33 2.59
N HIS A 607 -11.27 -12.41 1.92
CA HIS A 607 -10.69 -11.16 1.42
C HIS A 607 -11.56 -9.96 1.80
N ILE A 608 -10.94 -8.92 2.36
CA ILE A 608 -11.54 -7.59 2.55
C ILE A 608 -10.83 -6.64 1.58
N LEU A 609 -11.58 -6.17 0.57
CA LEU A 609 -11.07 -5.27 -0.47
C LEU A 609 -11.38 -3.83 -0.09
N VAL A 610 -10.37 -2.96 -0.10
CA VAL A 610 -10.48 -1.59 0.39
C VAL A 610 -9.84 -0.61 -0.60
N ASP A 611 -10.62 0.36 -1.04
CA ASP A 611 -10.16 1.49 -1.83
C ASP A 611 -10.01 2.73 -0.94
N VAL A 612 -8.86 3.38 -1.00
CA VAL A 612 -8.58 4.67 -0.35
C VAL A 612 -8.47 5.72 -1.47
N ALA A 613 -9.36 6.70 -1.49
CA ALA A 613 -9.43 7.73 -2.54
C ALA A 613 -9.94 9.09 -2.01
#